data_AF-A0AAV4GPA0-F1
#
_entry.id   AF-A0AAV4GPA0-F1
#
_cell.length_a   1.000
_cell.length_b   1.000
_cell.length_c   1.000
_cell.angle_alpha   90.00
_cell.angle_beta   90.00
_cell.angle_gamma   90.00
#
_symmetry.space_group_name_H-M   'P 1'
#
loop_
_entity.id
_entity.type
_entity.pdbx_description
1 polymer ?
#
loop_
_entity_poly.entity_id
_entity_poly.type
_entity_poly.pdbx_seq_one_letter_code
_entity_poly.pdbx_strand_id
1 'polypeptide(L)'
;MHQFVYVVTDRPVEYGGLGSGLLKTLYQKEAGQLLGCDLGHTVVGPDETWNLEDQRNLEDLYMQQRRDSISTACASLPSQAISRNMHHAMAAREHRFLYCPVEKSASTFWRRFMHQLVLTHPMKSPFDVSVQTVYSGSFPAHKVKITETGEALDTMLRSFTKMIFIREPYSRLLSAYVDKLLAPNPILWSMWGQPSIALCQDPKTKPWCKDRSGYFRHPQRIFPAGEVKQPIGALKGIPSTSCGEDVTFPEFIKLATTNLVKTNPHVMPIYRMCSPCYANYTVIGHMETFDKDVRLLLPKINITENQVNLEKMDANVAYDAIEDSVHDSMSKAWLTQSLQNGIVIVVVVVVVVVVVVVVVVVVVVKVVVAAVAIVVVVVVVAKALVGVAVVVLVEVAVLAVVLVGVAVECITKLEVVRRIWRKLQIRGFVSWRVKPSDFNLDHRSVLHMDGPALIKVLVSANSKSSNKTELKLQKKQALKEAYNMLQVDQFGEISETFGPDFRLFGFEQRPKAFEYFSKADFVYTGALDFTKDWNMEKVL
;
A
#
# COMPACT_ATOMS: atom_id res chain seq x y z
N MET A 1 4.03 -29.41 28.56
CA MET A 1 3.09 -28.27 28.71
C MET A 1 3.89 -27.06 29.13
N HIS A 2 4.22 -26.15 28.23
CA HIS A 2 4.85 -24.86 28.57
C HIS A 2 3.89 -23.74 28.17
N GLN A 3 3.30 -23.09 29.18
CA GLN A 3 2.54 -21.86 29.01
C GLN A 3 3.52 -20.68 29.11
N PHE A 4 3.66 -19.91 28.02
CA PHE A 4 4.26 -18.59 28.05
C PHE A 4 3.19 -17.58 28.45
N VAL A 5 3.41 -16.89 29.58
CA VAL A 5 2.59 -15.76 30.04
C VAL A 5 3.11 -14.51 29.31
N TYR A 6 2.25 -13.88 28.51
CA TYR A 6 2.50 -12.54 27.98
C TYR A 6 2.19 -11.52 29.08
N VAL A 7 3.20 -10.80 29.56
CA VAL A 7 2.99 -9.58 30.36
C VAL A 7 2.74 -8.43 29.39
N VAL A 8 1.49 -7.99 29.31
CA VAL A 8 1.11 -6.71 28.69
C VAL A 8 1.43 -5.64 29.72
N THR A 9 2.48 -4.85 29.50
CA THR A 9 2.73 -3.64 30.28
C THR A 9 2.01 -2.45 29.62
N ASP A 10 0.79 -2.18 30.07
CA ASP A 10 0.20 -0.85 29.90
C ASP A 10 0.94 0.12 30.82
N ARG A 11 1.43 1.25 30.30
CA ARG A 11 1.90 2.36 31.14
C ARG A 11 0.70 3.03 31.81
N PRO A 12 0.79 3.45 33.08
CA PRO A 12 -0.20 4.34 33.67
C PRO A 12 -0.06 5.75 33.08
N VAL A 13 -1.19 6.35 32.74
CA VAL A 13 -1.30 7.76 32.36
C VAL A 13 -1.23 8.60 33.63
N GLU A 14 -0.25 9.49 33.74
CA GLU A 14 -0.19 10.50 34.80
C GLU A 14 -1.32 11.53 34.59
N TYR A 15 -2.31 11.51 35.49
CA TYR A 15 -3.15 12.67 35.74
C TYR A 15 -2.68 13.34 37.03
N GLY A 16 -2.27 14.60 36.90
CA GLY A 16 -1.97 15.45 38.06
C GLY A 16 -3.23 15.74 38.88
N GLY A 17 -3.08 15.73 40.21
CA GLY A 17 -3.91 16.50 41.12
C GLY A 17 -5.02 15.75 41.87
N LEU A 18 -4.76 15.51 43.16
CA LEU A 18 -5.67 15.23 44.28
C LEU A 18 -6.41 13.89 44.35
N GLY A 19 -6.06 13.09 45.38
CA GLY A 19 -6.92 12.05 45.93
C GLY A 19 -6.23 10.75 46.35
N SER A 20 -5.22 10.81 47.22
CA SER A 20 -4.70 9.62 47.91
C SER A 20 -5.75 9.10 48.91
N GLY A 21 -6.03 7.79 48.91
CA GLY A 21 -6.71 7.18 50.06
C GLY A 21 -7.50 5.89 49.82
N LEU A 22 -8.06 5.61 48.63
CA LEU A 22 -9.04 4.51 48.50
C LEU A 22 -8.68 3.33 47.58
N LEU A 23 -7.63 3.41 46.76
CA LEU A 23 -7.26 2.31 45.84
C LEU A 23 -6.36 1.22 46.46
N LYS A 24 -5.93 1.38 47.72
CA LYS A 24 -4.98 0.44 48.35
C LYS A 24 -5.64 -0.82 48.95
N THR A 25 -6.97 -0.87 49.06
CA THR A 25 -7.68 -1.93 49.80
C THR A 25 -8.31 -3.01 48.92
N LEU A 26 -8.28 -2.87 47.58
CA LEU A 26 -8.85 -3.86 46.66
C LEU A 26 -7.83 -4.85 46.11
N TYR A 27 -6.52 -4.59 46.24
CA TYR A 27 -5.46 -5.45 45.67
C TYR A 27 -5.00 -6.60 46.59
N GLN A 28 -5.57 -6.71 47.80
CA GLN A 28 -5.14 -7.70 48.80
C GLN A 28 -6.07 -8.90 48.97
N LYS A 29 -7.17 -9.00 48.21
CA LYS A 29 -8.22 -10.01 48.47
C LYS A 29 -8.34 -11.15 47.45
N GLU A 30 -7.53 -11.19 46.39
CA GLU A 30 -7.59 -12.25 45.35
C GLU A 30 -6.26 -13.01 45.14
N ALA A 31 -5.30 -12.91 46.06
CA ALA A 31 -4.07 -13.71 46.04
C ALA A 31 -4.11 -14.85 47.06
N GLY A 32 -5.23 -15.58 47.13
CA GLY A 32 -5.50 -16.57 48.17
C GLY A 32 -6.20 -17.82 47.66
N GLN A 33 -5.65 -18.49 46.65
CA GLN A 33 -5.74 -19.94 46.41
C GLN A 33 -5.25 -20.24 44.99
N LEU A 34 -4.04 -20.79 44.85
CA LEU A 34 -3.68 -21.83 43.88
C LEU A 34 -2.20 -22.21 44.05
N LEU A 35 -2.01 -23.39 44.64
CA LEU A 35 -0.91 -24.36 44.52
C LEU A 35 0.53 -23.90 44.83
N GLY A 36 1.09 -24.56 45.84
CA GLY A 36 2.42 -24.32 46.39
C GLY A 36 3.56 -24.70 45.45
N CYS A 37 4.43 -23.73 45.22
CA CYS A 37 5.84 -23.91 44.96
C CYS A 37 6.56 -23.00 45.97
N ASP A 38 7.34 -23.61 46.86
CA ASP A 38 8.17 -22.92 47.84
C ASP A 38 9.37 -22.32 47.10
N LEU A 39 9.23 -21.07 46.64
CA LEU A 39 10.35 -20.24 46.21
C LEU A 39 10.58 -19.23 47.32
N GLY A 40 11.72 -19.34 48.00
CA GLY A 40 12.13 -18.43 49.06
C GLY A 40 12.00 -16.98 48.60
N HIS A 41 10.97 -16.31 49.09
CA HIS A 41 10.73 -14.90 48.84
C HIS A 41 11.68 -14.07 49.72
N THR A 42 12.78 -13.60 49.15
CA THR A 42 13.35 -12.33 49.58
C THR A 42 12.33 -11.24 49.25
N VAL A 43 11.61 -10.79 50.26
CA VAL A 43 10.75 -9.61 50.19
C VAL A 43 11.65 -8.40 49.94
N VAL A 44 11.74 -7.97 48.68
CA VAL A 44 12.37 -6.71 48.32
C VAL A 44 11.46 -5.58 48.84
N GLY A 45 12.00 -4.77 49.73
CA GLY A 45 11.30 -3.64 50.35
C GLY A 45 10.97 -2.53 49.35
N PRO A 46 10.12 -1.56 49.73
CA PRO A 46 9.54 -0.58 48.81
C PRO A 46 10.49 0.60 48.47
N ASP A 47 11.79 0.38 48.41
CA ASP A 47 12.80 1.46 48.29
C ASP A 47 13.92 1.17 47.27
N GLU A 48 13.66 0.35 46.26
CA GLU A 48 14.59 0.21 45.12
C GLU A 48 14.29 1.26 44.05
N THR A 49 15.10 2.33 44.05
CA THR A 49 15.19 3.28 42.95
C THR A 49 15.72 2.55 41.71
N TRP A 50 14.84 2.24 40.75
CA TRP A 50 15.23 1.81 39.40
C TRP A 50 16.20 2.85 38.81
N ASN A 51 17.47 2.49 38.65
CA ASN A 51 18.48 3.42 38.16
C ASN A 51 18.55 3.43 36.61
N LEU A 52 19.16 4.46 36.04
CA LEU A 52 19.30 4.64 34.57
C LEU A 52 20.13 3.54 33.89
N GLU A 53 20.98 2.85 34.65
CA GLU A 53 21.84 1.77 34.15
C GLU A 53 21.04 0.47 33.99
N ASP A 54 20.17 0.14 34.95
CA ASP A 54 19.24 -0.98 34.88
C ASP A 54 18.28 -0.83 33.69
N GLN A 55 17.79 0.40 33.46
CA GLN A 55 16.94 0.68 32.30
C GLN A 55 17.70 0.47 30.98
N ARG A 56 18.94 0.96 30.88
CA ARG A 56 19.79 0.76 29.70
C ARG A 56 20.11 -0.72 29.45
N ASN A 57 20.36 -1.48 30.51
CA ASN A 57 20.61 -2.92 30.44
C ASN A 57 19.39 -3.69 29.92
N LEU A 58 18.19 -3.34 30.37
CA LEU A 58 16.94 -3.93 29.87
C LEU A 58 16.68 -3.60 28.40
N GLU A 59 16.97 -2.37 27.98
CA GLU A 59 16.83 -1.89 26.61
C GLU A 59 17.78 -2.62 25.64
N ASP A 60 19.05 -2.79 26.03
CA ASP A 60 20.03 -3.53 25.24
C ASP A 60 19.71 -5.04 25.20
N LEU A 61 19.23 -5.62 26.30
CA LEU A 61 18.77 -7.02 26.35
C LEU A 61 17.58 -7.27 25.42
N TYR A 62 16.61 -6.35 25.40
CA TYR A 62 15.45 -6.42 24.50
C TYR A 62 15.85 -6.44 23.02
N MET A 63 16.80 -5.59 22.59
CA MET A 63 17.30 -5.62 21.21
C MET A 63 18.23 -6.81 20.94
N GLN A 64 18.96 -7.29 21.95
CA GLN A 64 19.78 -8.49 21.84
C GLN A 64 18.95 -9.73 21.53
N GLN A 65 17.81 -9.92 22.21
CA GLN A 65 16.89 -11.03 21.94
C GLN A 65 16.45 -11.08 20.46
N ARG A 66 16.19 -9.92 19.84
CA ARG A 66 15.83 -9.86 18.41
C ARG A 66 16.99 -10.24 17.50
N ARG A 67 18.21 -9.79 17.82
CA ARG A 67 19.43 -10.17 17.08
C ARG A 67 19.72 -11.66 17.19
N ASP A 68 19.55 -12.24 18.37
CA ASP A 68 19.76 -13.67 18.63
C ASP A 68 18.74 -14.53 17.87
N SER A 69 17.47 -14.09 17.80
CA SER A 69 16.45 -14.72 16.97
C SER A 69 16.83 -14.76 15.49
N ILE A 70 17.29 -13.63 14.94
CA ILE A 70 17.79 -13.57 13.55
C ILE A 70 18.98 -14.52 13.38
N SER A 71 19.98 -14.46 14.26
CA SER A 71 21.20 -15.27 14.16
C SER A 71 20.87 -16.77 14.17
N THR A 72 19.99 -17.19 15.09
CA THR A 72 19.51 -18.57 15.20
C THR A 72 18.78 -19.01 13.93
N ALA A 73 17.86 -18.18 13.42
CA ALA A 73 17.14 -18.49 12.20
C ALA A 73 18.06 -18.54 10.97
N CYS A 74 19.05 -17.65 10.88
CA CYS A 74 20.03 -17.63 9.81
C CYS A 74 20.90 -18.89 9.77
N ALA A 75 21.24 -19.46 10.93
CA ALA A 75 21.98 -20.73 11.01
C ALA A 75 21.20 -21.92 10.41
N SER A 76 19.87 -21.83 10.36
CA SER A 76 19.01 -22.86 9.76
C SER A 76 18.78 -22.71 8.26
N LEU A 77 19.17 -21.58 7.66
CA LEU A 77 18.94 -21.32 6.24
C LEU A 77 20.08 -21.89 5.38
N PRO A 78 19.78 -22.48 4.21
CA PRO A 78 20.82 -22.90 3.27
C PRO A 78 21.68 -21.70 2.84
N SER A 79 23.00 -21.89 2.72
CA SER A 79 23.92 -20.82 2.33
C SER A 79 23.54 -20.13 1.00
N GLN A 80 22.95 -20.87 0.05
CA GLN A 80 22.47 -20.36 -1.24
C GLN A 80 21.21 -19.48 -1.11
N ALA A 81 20.46 -19.61 -0.01
CA ALA A 81 19.27 -18.80 0.25
C ALA A 81 19.61 -17.44 0.92
N ILE A 82 20.86 -17.28 1.40
CA ILE A 82 21.31 -16.05 2.04
C ILE A 82 21.72 -15.04 0.97
N SER A 83 20.86 -14.05 0.74
CA SER A 83 21.22 -12.88 -0.05
C SER A 83 22.32 -12.08 0.65
N ARG A 84 23.34 -11.69 -0.11
CA ARG A 84 24.38 -10.72 0.32
C ARG A 84 24.26 -9.37 -0.39
N ASN A 85 23.12 -9.15 -1.05
CA ASN A 85 22.88 -7.92 -1.80
C ASN A 85 22.43 -6.81 -0.83
N MET A 86 23.23 -5.74 -0.74
CA MET A 86 22.92 -4.55 0.06
C MET A 86 22.54 -3.33 -0.79
N HIS A 87 22.36 -3.47 -2.12
CA HIS A 87 22.02 -2.34 -3.00
C HIS A 87 20.66 -1.69 -2.69
N HIS A 88 19.79 -2.37 -1.96
CA HIS A 88 18.52 -1.79 -1.51
C HIS A 88 18.70 -0.82 -0.33
N ALA A 89 19.76 -0.98 0.46
CA ALA A 89 19.99 -0.17 1.64
C ALA A 89 20.57 1.22 1.31
N MET A 90 20.40 2.12 2.27
CA MET A 90 20.80 3.52 2.24
C MET A 90 21.80 3.77 3.37
N ALA A 91 22.89 4.48 3.08
CA ALA A 91 23.98 4.77 4.02
C ALA A 91 24.18 6.28 4.20
N ALA A 92 24.09 6.75 5.43
CA ALA A 92 24.50 8.10 5.84
C ALA A 92 25.92 8.00 6.43
N ARG A 93 26.93 8.23 5.58
CA ARG A 93 28.34 7.98 5.90
C ARG A 93 28.86 8.84 7.05
N GLU A 94 28.50 10.11 7.07
CA GLU A 94 28.90 11.06 8.13
C GLU A 94 28.36 10.65 9.51
N HIS A 95 27.18 10.04 9.53
CA HIS A 95 26.57 9.50 10.75
C HIS A 95 26.91 8.03 11.03
N ARG A 96 27.70 7.39 10.16
CA ARG A 96 27.98 5.94 10.19
C ARG A 96 26.70 5.12 10.38
N PHE A 97 25.64 5.50 9.67
CA PHE A 97 24.31 4.92 9.81
C PHE A 97 23.86 4.27 8.51
N LEU A 98 23.24 3.10 8.61
CA LEU A 98 22.69 2.34 7.48
C LEU A 98 21.25 1.95 7.77
N TYR A 99 20.38 2.18 6.80
CA TYR A 99 18.98 1.78 6.85
C TYR A 99 18.62 0.96 5.62
N CYS A 100 18.00 -0.20 5.79
CA CYS A 100 17.36 -0.90 4.68
C CYS A 100 15.86 -0.63 4.63
N PRO A 101 15.35 0.06 3.58
CA PRO A 101 13.93 0.30 3.41
C PRO A 101 13.15 -1.00 3.26
N VAL A 102 12.25 -1.27 4.20
CA VAL A 102 11.26 -2.33 4.03
C VAL A 102 9.95 -1.69 3.62
N GLU A 103 9.55 -1.91 2.36
CA GLU A 103 8.34 -1.32 1.85
C GLU A 103 7.10 -1.76 2.63
N LYS A 104 6.19 -0.80 2.89
CA LYS A 104 4.98 -0.94 3.73
C LYS A 104 5.26 -1.14 5.23
N SER A 105 6.49 -0.85 5.68
CA SER A 105 6.95 -0.84 7.08
C SER A 105 7.54 0.53 7.46
N ALA A 106 6.78 1.60 7.24
CA ALA A 106 7.22 2.99 7.43
C ALA A 106 8.41 3.44 6.54
N SER A 107 8.61 2.79 5.38
CA SER A 107 9.71 3.11 4.45
C SER A 107 9.77 4.59 4.08
N THR A 108 8.64 5.23 3.74
CA THR A 108 8.58 6.66 3.39
C THR A 108 9.10 7.56 4.52
N PHE A 109 8.68 7.32 5.77
CA PHE A 109 9.15 8.08 6.92
C PHE A 109 10.66 7.98 7.08
N TRP A 110 11.21 6.77 7.03
CA TRP A 110 12.65 6.56 7.18
C TRP A 110 13.46 7.07 6.00
N ARG A 111 12.91 7.11 4.78
CA ARG A 111 13.55 7.76 3.64
C ARG A 111 13.62 9.29 3.83
N ARG A 112 12.55 9.91 4.35
CA ARG A 112 12.56 11.33 4.75
C ARG A 112 13.55 11.60 5.89
N PHE A 113 13.63 10.68 6.86
CA PHE A 113 14.64 10.73 7.93
C PHE A 113 16.06 10.71 7.35
N MET A 114 16.36 9.76 6.45
CA MET A 114 17.66 9.71 5.75
C MET A 114 17.93 10.98 4.94
N HIS A 115 16.89 11.57 4.34
CA HIS A 115 17.02 12.84 3.63
C HIS A 115 17.47 13.97 4.56
N GLN A 116 16.78 14.15 5.70
CA GLN A 116 17.15 15.17 6.67
C GLN A 116 18.51 14.91 7.30
N LEU A 117 18.81 13.66 7.64
CA LEU A 117 20.08 13.27 8.26
C LEU A 117 21.28 13.58 7.36
N VAL A 118 21.15 13.44 6.04
CA VAL A 118 22.27 13.60 5.09
C VAL A 118 22.38 15.04 4.55
N LEU A 119 21.28 15.79 4.51
CA LEU A 119 21.24 17.08 3.82
C LEU A 119 21.05 18.29 4.73
N THR A 120 20.60 18.09 5.97
CA THR A 120 20.22 19.20 6.85
C THR A 120 20.98 19.13 8.16
N HIS A 121 21.77 20.16 8.45
CA HIS A 121 22.58 20.26 9.68
C HIS A 121 22.24 21.56 10.45
N PRO A 122 21.73 21.49 11.70
CA PRO A 122 21.28 20.27 12.40
C PRO A 122 20.05 19.65 11.72
N MET A 123 19.84 18.35 11.92
CA MET A 123 18.71 17.61 11.36
C MET A 123 17.37 18.25 11.78
N LYS A 124 16.49 18.49 10.78
CA LYS A 124 15.09 18.93 10.95
C LYS A 124 14.10 17.76 10.91
N SER A 125 12.81 18.03 11.10
CA SER A 125 11.79 16.97 11.15
C SER A 125 11.70 16.20 9.82
N PRO A 126 11.60 14.87 9.83
CA PRO A 126 11.32 14.09 8.62
C PRO A 126 10.05 14.56 7.90
N PHE A 127 9.05 15.06 8.64
CA PHE A 127 7.79 15.54 8.07
C PHE A 127 7.91 16.86 7.29
N ASP A 128 9.02 17.59 7.44
CA ASP A 128 9.29 18.80 6.64
C ASP A 128 9.69 18.47 5.18
N VAL A 129 9.93 17.19 4.88
CA VAL A 129 10.29 16.72 3.53
C VAL A 129 9.08 16.09 2.87
N SER A 130 8.62 16.64 1.74
CA SER A 130 7.49 16.06 1.01
C SER A 130 7.78 14.63 0.52
N VAL A 131 6.74 13.80 0.37
CA VAL A 131 6.89 12.44 -0.21
C VAL A 131 7.50 12.53 -1.60
N GLN A 132 7.02 13.47 -2.41
CA GLN A 132 7.46 13.64 -3.78
C GLN A 132 8.96 13.90 -3.87
N THR A 133 9.53 14.76 -3.01
CA THR A 133 10.97 15.06 -2.98
C THR A 133 11.84 13.81 -2.79
N VAL A 134 11.38 12.87 -1.98
CA VAL A 134 12.11 11.64 -1.67
C VAL A 134 12.10 10.66 -2.85
N TYR A 135 11.01 10.64 -3.63
CA TYR A 135 10.84 9.69 -4.74
C TYR A 135 11.11 10.30 -6.13
N SER A 136 11.15 11.64 -6.27
CA SER A 136 11.42 12.35 -7.52
C SER A 136 12.90 12.35 -7.94
N GLY A 137 13.79 11.75 -7.14
CA GLY A 137 15.22 11.76 -7.40
C GLY A 137 15.91 13.10 -7.09
N SER A 138 15.20 14.07 -6.52
CA SER A 138 15.77 15.31 -5.98
C SER A 138 16.69 15.01 -4.77
N PHE A 139 16.48 13.86 -4.14
CA PHE A 139 17.43 13.32 -3.20
C PHE A 139 18.69 12.83 -3.94
N PRO A 140 19.89 13.37 -3.65
CA PRO A 140 21.09 12.99 -4.39
C PRO A 140 21.42 11.51 -4.12
N ALA A 141 21.00 10.63 -5.03
CA ALA A 141 21.08 9.18 -4.83
C ALA A 141 22.53 8.73 -4.52
N HIS A 142 23.53 9.41 -5.06
CA HIS A 142 24.95 9.15 -4.77
C HIS A 142 25.32 9.33 -3.29
N LYS A 143 24.63 10.21 -2.54
CA LYS A 143 24.94 10.45 -1.12
C LYS A 143 24.50 9.32 -0.21
N VAL A 144 23.47 8.57 -0.59
CA VAL A 144 22.91 7.48 0.23
C VAL A 144 23.05 6.10 -0.35
N LYS A 145 23.23 5.97 -1.66
CA LYS A 145 23.32 4.65 -2.28
C LYS A 145 24.62 3.98 -1.82
N ILE A 146 24.49 2.69 -1.50
CA ILE A 146 25.65 1.84 -1.24
C ILE A 146 26.33 1.54 -2.57
N THR A 147 27.58 1.99 -2.69
CA THR A 147 28.46 1.77 -3.84
C THR A 147 29.63 0.87 -3.48
N GLU A 148 29.87 0.67 -2.19
CA GLU A 148 30.88 -0.19 -1.61
C GLU A 148 30.59 -1.66 -1.95
N THR A 149 31.64 -2.40 -2.26
CA THR A 149 31.61 -3.83 -2.59
C THR A 149 32.76 -4.55 -1.88
N GLY A 150 32.67 -5.87 -1.78
CA GLY A 150 33.72 -6.71 -1.17
C GLY A 150 34.11 -6.24 0.24
N GLU A 151 35.41 -6.13 0.50
CA GLU A 151 35.95 -5.76 1.81
C GLU A 151 35.53 -4.36 2.29
N ALA A 152 35.34 -3.42 1.37
CA ALA A 152 34.86 -2.07 1.71
C ALA A 152 33.43 -2.12 2.27
N LEU A 153 32.56 -2.96 1.66
CA LEU A 153 31.21 -3.18 2.16
C LEU A 153 31.24 -3.89 3.51
N ASP A 154 32.04 -4.93 3.68
CA ASP A 154 32.17 -5.65 4.95
C ASP A 154 32.66 -4.72 6.07
N THR A 155 33.60 -3.82 5.77
CA THR A 155 34.10 -2.82 6.71
C THR A 155 33.04 -1.81 7.08
N MET A 156 32.25 -1.32 6.11
CA MET A 156 31.08 -0.48 6.38
C MET A 156 30.07 -1.21 7.28
N LEU A 157 29.71 -2.45 6.95
CA LEU A 157 28.75 -3.24 7.73
C LEU A 157 29.22 -3.51 9.16
N ARG A 158 30.53 -3.72 9.40
CA ARG A 158 31.06 -3.88 10.77
C ARG A 158 31.03 -2.58 11.57
N SER A 159 31.21 -1.45 10.91
CA SER A 159 31.54 -0.18 11.55
C SER A 159 30.35 0.78 11.72
N PHE A 160 29.25 0.54 10.99
CA PHE A 160 28.05 1.38 10.99
C PHE A 160 27.00 0.87 11.98
N THR A 161 26.20 1.78 12.55
CA THR A 161 24.92 1.44 13.18
C THR A 161 23.92 1.10 12.08
N LYS A 162 23.33 -0.10 12.09
CA LYS A 162 22.40 -0.54 11.05
C LYS A 162 21.01 -0.76 11.62
N MET A 163 20.00 -0.31 10.89
CA MET A 163 18.61 -0.44 11.28
C MET A 163 17.78 -1.10 10.18
N ILE A 164 16.85 -1.94 10.60
CA ILE A 164 15.73 -2.40 9.79
C ILE A 164 14.43 -2.20 10.59
N PHE A 165 13.39 -1.69 9.93
CA PHE A 165 12.04 -1.66 10.48
C PHE A 165 11.16 -2.62 9.68
N ILE A 166 10.56 -3.57 10.37
CA ILE A 166 9.83 -4.68 9.76
C ILE A 166 8.36 -4.64 10.15
N ARG A 167 7.56 -5.34 9.35
CA ARG A 167 6.14 -5.55 9.59
C ARG A 167 5.81 -7.00 9.31
N GLU A 168 4.90 -7.52 10.11
CA GLU A 168 4.36 -8.86 9.95
C GLU A 168 3.88 -9.09 8.49
N PRO A 169 4.30 -10.18 7.81
CA PRO A 169 4.01 -10.43 6.39
C PRO A 169 2.54 -10.35 5.98
N TYR A 170 1.60 -10.90 6.75
CA TYR A 170 0.17 -10.84 6.44
C TYR A 170 -0.34 -9.39 6.44
N SER A 171 0.02 -8.63 7.47
CA SER A 171 -0.30 -7.22 7.60
C SER A 171 0.34 -6.37 6.49
N ARG A 172 1.53 -6.74 6.04
CA ARG A 172 2.25 -6.09 4.93
C ARG A 172 1.57 -6.33 3.58
N LEU A 173 1.14 -7.56 3.29
CA LEU A 173 0.39 -7.93 2.09
C LEU A 173 -0.94 -7.18 2.01
N LEU A 174 -1.73 -7.15 3.09
CA LEU A 174 -2.96 -6.36 3.11
C LEU A 174 -2.68 -4.87 2.91
N SER A 175 -1.60 -4.35 3.52
CA SER A 175 -1.20 -2.96 3.30
C SER A 175 -0.83 -2.66 1.85
N ALA A 176 -0.25 -3.62 1.11
CA ALA A 176 0.03 -3.47 -0.31
C ALA A 176 -1.27 -3.50 -1.13
N TYR A 177 -2.18 -4.43 -0.86
CA TYR A 177 -3.51 -4.49 -1.51
C TYR A 177 -4.29 -3.18 -1.34
N VAL A 178 -4.41 -2.70 -0.10
CA VAL A 178 -5.16 -1.47 0.21
C VAL A 178 -4.56 -0.25 -0.48
N ASP A 179 -3.23 -0.19 -0.57
CA ASP A 179 -2.53 0.93 -1.15
C ASP A 179 -2.49 0.92 -2.69
N LYS A 180 -2.43 -0.27 -3.31
CA LYS A 180 -2.22 -0.41 -4.76
C LYS A 180 -3.48 -0.74 -5.54
N LEU A 181 -4.47 -1.38 -4.91
CA LEU A 181 -5.66 -1.90 -5.60
C LEU A 181 -6.96 -1.34 -5.04
N LEU A 182 -7.11 -1.24 -3.70
CA LEU A 182 -8.30 -0.61 -3.12
C LEU A 182 -8.29 0.90 -3.37
N ALA A 183 -7.12 1.54 -3.18
CA ALA A 183 -6.92 2.94 -3.48
C ALA A 183 -7.21 3.25 -4.96
N PRO A 184 -7.87 4.38 -5.27
CA PRO A 184 -8.16 4.76 -6.64
C PRO A 184 -6.91 5.16 -7.41
N ASN A 185 -6.42 4.28 -8.30
CA ASN A 185 -5.29 4.58 -9.17
C ASN A 185 -5.32 3.70 -10.45
N PRO A 186 -5.81 4.21 -11.58
CA PRO A 186 -5.90 3.46 -12.84
C PRO A 186 -4.58 2.88 -13.34
N ILE A 187 -3.45 3.56 -13.10
CA ILE A 187 -2.12 3.06 -13.50
C ILE A 187 -1.81 1.79 -12.69
N LEU A 188 -2.02 1.83 -11.38
CA LEU A 188 -1.79 0.68 -10.51
C LEU A 188 -2.78 -0.45 -10.79
N TRP A 189 -4.03 -0.13 -11.11
CA TRP A 189 -5.01 -1.14 -11.52
C TRP A 189 -4.63 -1.83 -12.84
N SER A 190 -4.07 -1.10 -13.81
CA SER A 190 -3.54 -1.73 -15.02
C SER A 190 -2.30 -2.58 -14.72
N MET A 191 -1.39 -2.11 -13.85
CA MET A 191 -0.14 -2.83 -13.55
C MET A 191 -0.28 -4.02 -12.60
N TRP A 192 -1.22 -3.96 -11.65
CA TRP A 192 -1.40 -4.99 -10.60
C TRP A 192 -2.76 -5.66 -10.73
N GLY A 193 -3.79 -4.90 -11.07
CA GLY A 193 -5.15 -5.41 -11.07
C GLY A 193 -5.46 -6.30 -12.26
N GLN A 194 -5.25 -5.80 -13.47
CA GLN A 194 -5.48 -6.57 -14.69
C GLN A 194 -4.66 -7.87 -14.71
N PRO A 195 -3.37 -7.90 -14.32
CA PRO A 195 -2.63 -9.15 -14.19
C PRO A 195 -3.18 -10.09 -13.11
N SER A 196 -3.70 -9.56 -12.00
CA SER A 196 -4.35 -10.39 -10.96
C SER A 196 -5.58 -11.10 -11.51
N ILE A 197 -6.43 -10.37 -12.23
CA ILE A 197 -7.63 -10.93 -12.87
C ILE A 197 -7.22 -11.89 -13.99
N ALA A 198 -6.18 -11.61 -14.76
CA ALA A 198 -5.72 -12.47 -15.85
C ALA A 198 -5.23 -13.85 -15.38
N LEU A 199 -4.82 -13.99 -14.11
CA LEU A 199 -4.49 -15.28 -13.51
C LEU A 199 -5.72 -16.17 -13.29
N CYS A 200 -6.93 -15.62 -13.37
CA CYS A 200 -8.18 -16.35 -13.42
C CYS A 200 -8.36 -17.06 -14.78
N GLN A 201 -7.78 -18.26 -14.89
CA GLN A 201 -8.01 -19.15 -16.03
C GLN A 201 -8.69 -20.41 -15.48
N ASP A 202 -9.93 -20.62 -15.88
CA ASP A 202 -10.85 -21.70 -15.48
C ASP A 202 -11.32 -21.69 -14.00
N PRO A 203 -12.61 -21.36 -13.73
CA PRO A 203 -13.21 -21.41 -12.39
C PRO A 203 -13.15 -22.78 -11.70
N LYS A 204 -13.11 -23.88 -12.47
CA LYS A 204 -13.13 -25.24 -11.91
C LYS A 204 -11.83 -25.60 -11.19
N THR A 205 -10.71 -25.02 -11.62
CA THR A 205 -9.38 -25.27 -11.05
C THR A 205 -8.92 -24.16 -10.10
N LYS A 206 -9.65 -23.04 -10.03
CA LYS A 206 -9.27 -21.84 -9.26
C LYS A 206 -10.46 -21.31 -8.44
N PRO A 207 -10.80 -21.99 -7.32
CA PRO A 207 -11.97 -21.63 -6.50
C PRO A 207 -11.85 -20.26 -5.79
N TRP A 208 -10.66 -19.69 -5.75
CA TRP A 208 -10.38 -18.34 -5.24
C TRP A 208 -10.72 -17.22 -6.24
N CYS A 209 -10.98 -17.53 -7.51
CA CYS A 209 -11.31 -16.53 -8.51
C CYS A 209 -12.80 -16.17 -8.50
N LYS A 210 -13.14 -15.22 -7.63
CA LYS A 210 -14.48 -14.67 -7.50
C LYS A 210 -14.42 -13.15 -7.57
N ASP A 211 -15.43 -12.55 -8.20
CA ASP A 211 -15.64 -11.12 -8.17
C ASP A 211 -16.13 -10.64 -6.79
N ARG A 212 -16.31 -9.33 -6.63
CA ARG A 212 -16.80 -8.73 -5.38
C ARG A 212 -18.21 -9.17 -4.99
N SER A 213 -19.02 -9.60 -5.95
CA SER A 213 -20.37 -10.13 -5.72
C SER A 213 -20.36 -11.59 -5.29
N GLY A 214 -19.19 -12.24 -5.28
CA GLY A 214 -19.00 -13.63 -4.89
C GLY A 214 -19.24 -14.63 -6.03
N TYR A 215 -19.50 -14.15 -7.25
CA TYR A 215 -19.65 -15.00 -8.43
C TYR A 215 -18.29 -15.34 -9.03
N PHE A 216 -18.17 -16.54 -9.62
CA PHE A 216 -16.96 -16.92 -10.31
C PHE A 216 -16.72 -16.00 -11.51
N ARG A 217 -15.51 -15.46 -11.66
CA ARG A 217 -15.17 -14.77 -12.89
C ARG A 217 -15.08 -15.81 -14.00
N HIS A 218 -15.98 -15.73 -14.97
CA HIS A 218 -15.81 -16.44 -16.21
C HIS A 218 -14.69 -15.77 -17.01
N PRO A 219 -13.77 -16.52 -17.64
CA PRO A 219 -12.91 -15.95 -18.66
C PRO A 219 -13.84 -15.28 -19.67
N GLN A 220 -13.70 -13.97 -19.88
CA GLN A 220 -14.30 -13.37 -21.06
C GLN A 220 -13.75 -14.16 -22.25
N ARG A 221 -14.65 -14.71 -23.08
CA ARG A 221 -14.35 -15.68 -24.14
C ARG A 221 -13.04 -15.32 -24.86
N ILE A 222 -11.98 -16.05 -24.52
CA ILE A 222 -10.77 -16.12 -25.34
C ILE A 222 -11.15 -17.08 -26.49
N PHE A 223 -11.35 -16.54 -27.69
CA PHE A 223 -11.50 -17.35 -28.90
C PHE A 223 -10.22 -18.21 -29.11
N PRO A 224 -10.32 -19.40 -29.72
CA PRO A 224 -9.50 -20.54 -29.35
C PRO A 224 -8.08 -20.57 -29.93
N ALA A 225 -7.25 -21.30 -29.16
CA ALA A 225 -5.94 -21.88 -29.38
C ALA A 225 -5.38 -22.01 -30.82
N GLY A 226 -4.12 -21.58 -30.95
CA GLY A 226 -3.17 -21.99 -31.98
C GLY A 226 -1.73 -21.77 -31.45
N GLU A 227 -0.99 -22.88 -31.36
CA GLU A 227 0.39 -23.17 -30.94
C GLU A 227 1.47 -22.05 -30.77
N VAL A 228 2.11 -22.05 -29.58
CA VAL A 228 3.55 -21.84 -29.21
C VAL A 228 4.39 -20.85 -30.08
N LYS A 229 4.94 -19.71 -29.58
CA LYS A 229 6.09 -19.51 -28.63
C LYS A 229 6.16 -18.03 -28.15
N GLN A 230 6.57 -17.81 -26.90
CA GLN A 230 6.87 -16.52 -26.21
C GLN A 230 7.90 -15.64 -26.98
N PRO A 231 8.05 -14.29 -26.78
CA PRO A 231 8.11 -13.59 -25.48
C PRO A 231 7.48 -12.18 -25.39
N ILE A 232 7.59 -11.61 -24.19
CA ILE A 232 7.22 -10.26 -23.71
C ILE A 232 7.31 -9.19 -24.82
N GLY A 233 6.17 -8.85 -25.38
CA GLY A 233 5.96 -7.70 -26.25
C GLY A 233 4.57 -7.15 -25.95
N ALA A 234 4.47 -5.84 -25.79
CA ALA A 234 3.25 -5.13 -25.44
C ALA A 234 2.04 -5.64 -26.26
N LEU A 235 1.03 -6.16 -25.55
CA LEU A 235 -0.27 -6.45 -26.13
C LEU A 235 -0.92 -5.12 -26.54
N LYS A 236 -0.61 -4.66 -27.76
CA LYS A 236 -1.45 -3.70 -28.49
C LYS A 236 -2.64 -4.47 -29.05
N GLY A 237 -3.85 -4.04 -28.68
CA GLY A 237 -5.04 -4.29 -29.51
C GLY A 237 -6.11 -5.25 -28.97
N ILE A 238 -6.13 -5.60 -27.69
CA ILE A 238 -7.31 -6.24 -27.08
C ILE A 238 -7.90 -5.26 -26.07
N PRO A 239 -9.17 -4.82 -26.21
CA PRO A 239 -9.82 -4.03 -25.18
C PRO A 239 -10.06 -4.95 -23.97
N SER A 240 -9.22 -4.82 -22.94
CA SER A 240 -9.55 -5.33 -21.62
C SER A 240 -10.77 -4.54 -21.12
N THR A 241 -11.94 -5.16 -21.08
CA THR A 241 -13.18 -4.50 -20.63
C THR A 241 -13.21 -4.19 -19.14
N SER A 242 -12.19 -4.58 -18.38
CA SER A 242 -12.01 -4.26 -16.95
C SER A 242 -10.73 -3.44 -16.76
N CYS A 243 -10.81 -2.36 -16.00
CA CYS A 243 -9.66 -1.53 -15.66
C CYS A 243 -8.80 -2.14 -14.55
N GLY A 244 -9.20 -3.29 -13.99
CA GLY A 244 -8.54 -3.91 -12.84
C GLY A 244 -8.92 -3.26 -11.50
N GLU A 245 -9.97 -2.45 -11.47
CA GLU A 245 -10.48 -1.73 -10.30
C GLU A 245 -11.25 -2.63 -9.32
N ASP A 246 -11.65 -3.82 -9.77
CA ASP A 246 -12.51 -4.75 -9.05
C ASP A 246 -11.81 -5.98 -8.48
N VAL A 247 -10.47 -5.99 -8.52
CA VAL A 247 -9.62 -7.08 -8.03
C VAL A 247 -9.91 -7.39 -6.56
N THR A 248 -10.14 -8.65 -6.26
CA THR A 248 -10.36 -9.12 -4.90
C THR A 248 -9.03 -9.45 -4.20
N PHE A 249 -9.05 -9.51 -2.86
CA PHE A 249 -7.86 -9.86 -2.10
C PHE A 249 -7.28 -11.25 -2.45
N PRO A 250 -8.10 -12.31 -2.65
CA PRO A 250 -7.59 -13.60 -3.13
C PRO A 250 -6.87 -13.53 -4.48
N GLU A 251 -7.38 -12.78 -5.44
CA GLU A 251 -6.76 -12.60 -6.76
C GLU A 251 -5.40 -11.89 -6.65
N PHE A 252 -5.35 -10.85 -5.81
CA PHE A 252 -4.11 -10.16 -5.51
C PHE A 252 -3.08 -11.07 -4.83
N ILE A 253 -3.48 -11.87 -3.84
CA ILE A 253 -2.57 -12.78 -3.14
C ILE A 253 -1.92 -13.73 -4.13
N LYS A 254 -2.68 -14.26 -5.09
CA LYS A 254 -2.11 -15.13 -6.12
C LYS A 254 -1.04 -14.41 -6.94
N LEU A 255 -1.31 -13.20 -7.42
CA LEU A 255 -0.32 -12.41 -8.16
C LEU A 255 0.91 -12.08 -7.30
N ALA A 256 0.68 -11.75 -6.02
CA ALA A 256 1.72 -11.42 -5.06
C ALA A 256 2.68 -12.60 -4.89
N THR A 257 2.18 -13.78 -4.54
CA THR A 257 2.97 -14.98 -4.23
C THR A 257 3.67 -15.60 -5.44
N THR A 258 3.16 -15.42 -6.67
CA THR A 258 3.76 -16.06 -7.86
C THR A 258 4.68 -15.14 -8.65
N ASN A 259 4.22 -13.92 -8.96
CA ASN A 259 4.89 -13.04 -9.92
C ASN A 259 5.61 -11.90 -9.20
N LEU A 260 4.90 -11.15 -8.36
CA LEU A 260 5.41 -9.89 -7.82
C LEU A 260 6.48 -10.09 -6.74
N VAL A 261 6.47 -11.17 -5.97
CA VAL A 261 7.51 -11.42 -4.94
C VAL A 261 8.95 -11.45 -5.50
N LYS A 262 9.11 -11.66 -6.81
CA LYS A 262 10.41 -11.76 -7.46
C LYS A 262 11.04 -10.41 -7.79
N THR A 263 10.22 -9.40 -8.07
CA THR A 263 10.67 -8.12 -8.64
C THR A 263 10.13 -6.90 -7.91
N ASN A 264 9.02 -7.05 -7.17
CA ASN A 264 8.34 -5.92 -6.57
C ASN A 264 8.67 -5.77 -5.08
N PRO A 265 9.32 -4.68 -4.66
CA PRO A 265 9.76 -4.51 -3.27
C PRO A 265 8.60 -4.38 -2.27
N HIS A 266 7.38 -4.04 -2.71
CA HIS A 266 6.23 -3.92 -1.81
C HIS A 266 5.66 -5.26 -1.34
N VAL A 267 5.93 -6.36 -2.05
CA VAL A 267 5.49 -7.71 -1.71
C VAL A 267 6.62 -8.75 -1.71
N MET A 268 7.85 -8.34 -2.01
CA MET A 268 9.05 -9.19 -1.89
C MET A 268 9.34 -9.50 -0.42
N PRO A 269 9.69 -10.74 -0.05
CA PRO A 269 10.12 -11.09 1.30
C PRO A 269 11.28 -10.21 1.81
N ILE A 270 11.24 -9.88 3.10
CA ILE A 270 12.18 -8.99 3.77
C ILE A 270 13.59 -9.59 3.75
N TYR A 271 13.73 -10.89 3.98
CA TYR A 271 15.02 -11.58 3.99
C TYR A 271 15.76 -11.47 2.66
N ARG A 272 15.01 -11.42 1.55
CA ARG A 272 15.56 -11.27 0.19
C ARG A 272 15.94 -9.81 -0.10
N MET A 273 15.10 -8.87 0.33
CA MET A 273 15.27 -7.45 0.06
C MET A 273 16.37 -6.80 0.90
N CYS A 274 16.48 -7.20 2.17
CA CYS A 274 17.32 -6.53 3.17
C CYS A 274 18.40 -7.41 3.80
N SER A 275 18.58 -8.65 3.33
CA SER A 275 19.74 -9.49 3.65
C SER A 275 20.11 -9.56 5.16
N PRO A 276 19.16 -9.85 6.08
CA PRO A 276 19.38 -9.77 7.53
C PRO A 276 20.47 -10.70 8.06
N CYS A 277 20.68 -11.85 7.41
CA CYS A 277 21.75 -12.79 7.75
C CYS A 277 23.15 -12.32 7.37
N TYR A 278 23.27 -11.30 6.53
CA TYR A 278 24.55 -10.71 6.12
C TYR A 278 24.78 -9.34 6.75
N ALA A 279 23.74 -8.51 6.85
CA ALA A 279 23.86 -7.13 7.33
C ALA A 279 24.21 -7.03 8.83
N ASN A 280 23.80 -7.99 9.66
CA ASN A 280 23.96 -7.96 11.12
C ASN A 280 23.41 -6.64 11.73
N TYR A 281 22.09 -6.47 11.69
CA TYR A 281 21.40 -5.24 12.11
C TYR A 281 21.59 -4.94 13.60
N THR A 282 21.90 -3.67 13.91
CA THR A 282 22.04 -3.18 15.29
C THR A 282 20.68 -3.00 15.94
N VAL A 283 19.72 -2.41 15.22
CA VAL A 283 18.34 -2.17 15.66
C VAL A 283 17.38 -2.87 14.72
N ILE A 284 16.51 -3.72 15.27
CA ILE A 284 15.47 -4.45 14.55
C ILE A 284 14.14 -3.94 15.09
N GLY A 285 13.57 -2.93 14.44
CA GLY A 285 12.30 -2.31 14.83
C GLY A 285 11.09 -3.05 14.28
N HIS A 286 10.02 -3.13 15.05
CA HIS A 286 8.74 -3.67 14.63
C HIS A 286 7.71 -2.55 14.56
N MET A 287 6.80 -2.62 13.59
CA MET A 287 5.71 -1.64 13.48
C MET A 287 4.80 -1.63 14.72
N GLU A 288 4.67 -2.75 15.43
CA GLU A 288 3.85 -2.89 16.63
C GLU A 288 4.47 -2.20 17.85
N THR A 289 5.79 -2.04 17.87
CA THR A 289 6.58 -1.40 18.95
C THR A 289 7.33 -0.17 18.46
N PHE A 290 6.79 0.52 17.44
CA PHE A 290 7.49 1.55 16.67
C PHE A 290 8.14 2.60 17.58
N ASP A 291 7.38 3.28 18.43
CA ASP A 291 7.89 4.36 19.30
C ASP A 291 9.01 3.89 20.23
N LYS A 292 8.83 2.70 20.84
CA LYS A 292 9.84 2.10 21.72
C LYS A 292 11.12 1.84 20.94
N ASP A 293 11.02 1.26 19.75
CA ASP A 293 12.17 0.88 18.95
C ASP A 293 12.89 2.09 18.34
N VAL A 294 12.16 3.17 18.03
CA VAL A 294 12.77 4.45 17.64
C VAL A 294 13.59 5.03 18.78
N ARG A 295 13.07 5.06 20.01
CA ARG A 295 13.79 5.59 21.19
C ARG A 295 15.10 4.86 21.47
N LEU A 296 15.19 3.57 21.11
CA LEU A 296 16.43 2.78 21.20
C LEU A 296 17.45 3.09 20.10
N LEU A 297 16.99 3.60 18.96
CA LEU A 297 17.85 3.99 17.84
C LEU A 297 18.50 5.34 18.07
N LEU A 298 17.72 6.35 18.45
CA LEU A 298 18.13 7.76 18.38
C LEU A 298 19.44 8.06 19.12
N PRO A 299 19.69 7.55 20.35
CA PRO A 299 20.96 7.75 21.04
C PRO A 299 22.16 7.13 20.31
N LYS A 300 21.97 6.02 19.58
CA LYS A 300 23.03 5.31 18.86
C LYS A 300 23.52 6.06 17.61
N ILE A 301 22.82 7.12 17.20
CA ILE A 301 23.18 7.97 16.05
C ILE A 301 23.23 9.46 16.43
N ASN A 302 23.23 9.79 17.73
CA ASN A 302 23.29 11.16 18.25
C ASN A 302 22.16 12.08 17.72
N ILE A 303 20.94 11.55 17.66
CA ILE A 303 19.73 12.30 17.30
C ILE A 303 18.81 12.36 18.53
N THR A 304 18.06 13.45 18.66
CA THR A 304 17.09 13.64 19.76
C THR A 304 15.66 13.36 19.30
N GLU A 305 14.76 13.04 20.24
CA GLU A 305 13.33 12.81 19.94
C GLU A 305 12.65 14.03 19.29
N ASN A 306 13.06 15.24 19.70
CA ASN A 306 12.52 16.50 19.18
C ASN A 306 12.84 16.69 17.69
N GLN A 307 14.03 16.28 17.25
CA GLN A 307 14.42 16.35 15.82
C GLN A 307 13.58 15.42 14.95
N VAL A 308 13.07 14.33 15.51
CA VAL A 308 12.19 13.38 14.81
C VAL A 308 10.71 13.76 14.97
N ASN A 309 10.39 14.67 15.89
CA ASN A 309 9.04 15.12 16.20
C ASN A 309 8.12 13.97 16.64
N LEU A 310 8.62 13.11 17.55
CA LEU A 310 7.88 11.93 18.04
C LEU A 310 6.56 12.32 18.71
N GLU A 311 6.51 13.46 19.41
CA GLU A 311 5.31 13.95 20.10
C GLU A 311 4.12 14.16 19.14
N LYS A 312 4.38 14.70 17.94
CA LYS A 312 3.34 14.97 16.92
C LYS A 312 3.25 13.88 15.86
N MET A 313 3.93 12.76 16.05
CA MET A 313 4.04 11.72 15.03
C MET A 313 2.67 11.16 14.62
N ASP A 314 1.78 10.89 15.58
CA ASP A 314 0.42 10.42 15.30
C ASP A 314 -0.35 11.38 14.38
N ALA A 315 -0.32 12.67 14.68
CA ALA A 315 -1.02 13.70 13.91
C ALA A 315 -0.41 13.86 12.51
N ASN A 316 0.92 13.90 12.40
CA ASN A 316 1.62 14.06 11.13
C ASN A 316 1.41 12.84 10.23
N VAL A 317 1.52 11.63 10.77
CA VAL A 317 1.28 10.37 10.02
C VAL A 317 -0.15 10.32 9.51
N ALA A 318 -1.12 10.78 10.32
CA ALA A 318 -2.51 10.80 9.90
C ALA A 318 -2.78 11.85 8.81
N TYR A 319 -2.19 13.04 8.92
CA TYR A 319 -2.27 14.06 7.88
C TYR A 319 -1.63 13.61 6.57
N ASP A 320 -0.39 13.10 6.60
CA ASP A 320 0.29 12.51 5.44
C ASP A 320 -0.58 11.42 4.79
N ALA A 321 -1.17 10.52 5.59
CA ALA A 321 -2.00 9.45 5.05
C ALA A 321 -3.26 9.96 4.35
N ILE A 322 -3.84 11.07 4.83
CA ILE A 322 -4.97 11.75 4.19
C ILE A 322 -4.51 12.42 2.90
N GLU A 323 -3.46 13.24 2.98
CA GLU A 323 -2.92 13.99 1.84
C GLU A 323 -2.50 13.05 0.71
N ASP A 324 -1.69 12.02 0.99
CA ASP A 324 -1.24 11.02 0.01
C ASP A 324 -2.45 10.34 -0.66
N SER A 325 -3.48 9.98 0.12
CA SER A 325 -4.65 9.28 -0.42
C SER A 325 -5.48 10.16 -1.35
N VAL A 326 -5.47 11.48 -1.18
CA VAL A 326 -6.17 12.42 -2.05
C VAL A 326 -5.31 12.81 -3.25
N HIS A 327 -4.04 13.17 -3.01
CA HIS A 327 -3.13 13.61 -4.06
C HIS A 327 -2.93 12.55 -5.13
N ASP A 328 -2.72 11.28 -4.73
CA ASP A 328 -2.53 10.17 -5.68
C ASP A 328 -3.77 9.92 -6.55
N SER A 329 -4.96 10.16 -5.99
CA SER A 329 -6.24 9.75 -6.59
C SER A 329 -7.02 10.88 -7.25
N MET A 330 -6.66 12.15 -7.02
CA MET A 330 -7.36 13.33 -7.55
C MET A 330 -6.44 14.31 -8.30
N SER A 331 -5.20 13.92 -8.62
CA SER A 331 -4.28 14.79 -9.36
C SER A 331 -4.77 15.12 -10.78
N LYS A 332 -4.31 16.24 -11.35
CA LYS A 332 -4.61 16.60 -12.74
C LYS A 332 -4.16 15.51 -13.72
N ALA A 333 -3.00 14.88 -13.49
CA ALA A 333 -2.52 13.76 -14.30
C ALA A 333 -3.46 12.55 -14.27
N TRP A 334 -4.09 12.28 -13.11
CA TRP A 334 -5.12 11.25 -12.96
C TRP A 334 -6.37 11.57 -13.79
N LEU A 335 -6.87 12.81 -13.73
CA LEU A 335 -8.02 13.25 -14.53
C LEU A 335 -7.74 13.10 -16.02
N THR A 336 -6.53 13.48 -16.47
CA THR A 336 -6.17 13.36 -17.88
C THR A 336 -6.11 11.90 -18.32
N GLN A 337 -5.54 10.99 -17.52
CA GLN A 337 -5.37 9.58 -17.89
C GLN A 337 -6.65 8.73 -17.77
N SER A 338 -7.56 9.07 -16.86
CA SER A 338 -8.89 8.46 -16.79
C SER A 338 -9.80 8.90 -17.96
N LEU A 339 -9.44 9.96 -18.69
CA LEU A 339 -10.19 10.52 -19.82
C LEU A 339 -9.50 10.34 -21.19
N GLN A 340 -8.21 9.96 -21.27
CA GLN A 340 -7.40 10.08 -22.50
C GLN A 340 -7.29 8.88 -23.44
N ASN A 341 -8.11 7.85 -23.33
CA ASN A 341 -8.26 6.93 -24.47
C ASN A 341 -9.31 7.39 -25.49
N GLY A 342 -10.13 8.39 -25.17
CA GLY A 342 -11.09 8.99 -26.11
C GLY A 342 -10.46 10.06 -27.01
N ILE A 343 -9.74 11.02 -26.42
CA ILE A 343 -9.35 12.25 -27.13
C ILE A 343 -8.28 11.99 -28.21
N VAL A 344 -7.27 11.15 -27.94
CA VAL A 344 -6.19 10.89 -28.90
C VAL A 344 -6.69 10.09 -30.11
N ILE A 345 -7.58 9.12 -29.89
CA ILE A 345 -8.20 8.35 -30.98
C ILE A 345 -9.11 9.25 -31.80
N VAL A 346 -9.93 10.10 -31.15
CA VAL A 346 -10.78 11.07 -31.85
C VAL A 346 -9.95 12.00 -32.73
N VAL A 347 -8.84 12.56 -32.23
CA VAL A 347 -7.98 13.46 -33.02
C VAL A 347 -7.31 12.72 -34.19
N VAL A 348 -6.76 11.52 -33.97
CA VAL A 348 -6.10 10.75 -35.04
C VAL A 348 -7.10 10.29 -36.11
N VAL A 349 -8.27 9.80 -35.71
CA VAL A 349 -9.32 9.35 -36.64
C VAL A 349 -9.89 10.53 -37.41
N VAL A 350 -10.16 11.68 -36.76
CA VAL A 350 -10.62 12.90 -37.43
C VAL A 350 -9.59 13.36 -38.46
N VAL A 351 -8.29 13.37 -38.12
CA VAL A 351 -7.24 13.77 -39.06
C VAL A 351 -7.15 12.80 -40.24
N VAL A 352 -7.19 11.48 -40.01
CA VAL A 352 -7.14 10.48 -41.09
C VAL A 352 -8.36 10.57 -42.01
N VAL A 353 -9.57 10.71 -41.45
CA VAL A 353 -10.80 10.84 -42.24
C VAL A 353 -10.79 12.12 -43.06
N VAL A 354 -10.38 13.26 -42.47
CA VAL A 354 -10.26 14.53 -43.20
C VAL A 354 -9.25 14.41 -44.34
N VAL A 355 -8.10 13.78 -44.12
CA VAL A 355 -7.08 13.58 -45.16
C VAL A 355 -7.61 12.68 -46.29
N VAL A 356 -8.27 11.56 -45.97
CA VAL A 356 -8.84 10.66 -46.98
C VAL A 356 -9.92 11.35 -47.79
N VAL A 357 -10.82 12.10 -47.15
CA VAL A 357 -11.88 12.87 -47.84
C VAL A 357 -11.26 13.93 -48.77
N VAL A 358 -10.26 14.68 -48.30
CA VAL A 358 -9.58 15.68 -49.13
C VAL A 358 -8.90 15.03 -50.35
N VAL A 359 -8.23 13.90 -50.16
CA VAL A 359 -7.58 13.16 -51.26
C VAL A 359 -8.61 12.66 -52.28
N VAL A 360 -9.71 12.05 -51.82
CA VAL A 360 -10.78 11.56 -52.71
C VAL A 360 -11.40 12.73 -53.47
N VAL A 361 -11.68 13.86 -52.82
CA VAL A 361 -12.23 15.06 -53.48
C VAL A 361 -11.25 15.59 -54.53
N VAL A 362 -9.95 15.69 -54.23
CA VAL A 362 -8.94 16.17 -55.19
C VAL A 362 -8.83 15.23 -56.39
N VAL A 363 -8.90 13.91 -56.17
CA VAL A 363 -8.87 12.92 -57.26
C VAL A 363 -10.13 13.00 -58.11
N VAL A 364 -11.32 13.08 -57.50
CA VAL A 364 -12.60 13.23 -58.22
C VAL A 364 -12.62 14.54 -59.00
N VAL A 365 -12.18 15.65 -58.42
CA VAL A 365 -12.08 16.94 -59.12
C VAL A 365 -11.10 16.84 -60.29
N LYS A 366 -9.94 16.20 -60.13
CA LYS A 366 -8.99 16.01 -61.24
C LYS A 366 -9.55 15.13 -62.35
N VAL A 367 -10.28 14.06 -62.02
CA VAL A 367 -10.91 13.17 -63.00
C VAL A 367 -12.07 13.86 -63.72
N VAL A 368 -12.89 14.64 -63.00
CA VAL A 368 -14.01 15.39 -63.58
C VAL A 368 -13.52 16.56 -64.44
N VAL A 369 -12.46 17.26 -64.01
CA VAL A 369 -11.82 18.33 -64.79
C VAL A 369 -11.11 17.78 -66.03
N ALA A 370 -10.53 16.58 -65.95
CA ALA A 370 -9.95 15.90 -67.11
C ALA A 370 -11.02 15.33 -68.08
N ALA A 371 -12.23 15.03 -67.59
CA ALA A 371 -13.30 14.44 -68.37
C ALA A 371 -14.25 15.45 -69.05
N VAL A 372 -14.17 16.75 -68.73
CA VAL A 372 -15.12 17.75 -69.25
C VAL A 372 -14.38 18.96 -69.83
N ALA A 373 -14.14 18.89 -71.13
CA ALA A 373 -14.09 20.10 -71.94
C ALA A 373 -15.55 20.53 -72.21
N ILE A 374 -15.85 21.79 -71.87
CA ILE A 374 -17.08 22.56 -72.18
C ILE A 374 -18.20 22.47 -71.11
N VAL A 375 -18.74 23.65 -70.79
CA VAL A 375 -19.97 24.00 -70.02
C VAL A 375 -19.77 24.47 -68.57
N VAL A 376 -19.58 25.79 -68.44
CA VAL A 376 -19.32 26.57 -67.22
C VAL A 376 -20.51 26.64 -66.24
N VAL A 377 -21.73 26.24 -66.64
CA VAL A 377 -22.94 26.36 -65.79
C VAL A 377 -23.21 25.11 -64.93
N VAL A 378 -22.93 23.92 -65.45
CA VAL A 378 -23.07 22.66 -64.66
C VAL A 378 -22.04 22.59 -63.53
N VAL A 379 -20.85 23.20 -63.75
CA VAL A 379 -19.74 23.24 -62.79
C VAL A 379 -20.10 23.97 -61.50
N VAL A 380 -20.92 25.03 -61.56
CA VAL A 380 -21.26 25.83 -60.36
C VAL A 380 -22.26 25.09 -59.48
N VAL A 381 -23.27 24.44 -60.09
CA VAL A 381 -24.29 23.68 -59.36
C VAL A 381 -23.72 22.37 -58.78
N ALA A 382 -22.86 21.68 -59.53
CA ALA A 382 -22.18 20.48 -59.03
C ALA A 382 -21.20 20.80 -57.89
N LYS A 383 -20.45 21.92 -57.95
CA LYS A 383 -19.59 22.37 -56.84
C LYS A 383 -20.40 22.68 -55.58
N ALA A 384 -21.59 23.27 -55.71
CA ALA A 384 -22.46 23.57 -54.59
C ALA A 384 -23.06 22.30 -53.95
N LEU A 385 -23.54 21.35 -54.75
CA LEU A 385 -24.11 20.08 -54.27
C LEU A 385 -23.06 19.18 -53.60
N VAL A 386 -21.83 19.15 -54.15
CA VAL A 386 -20.70 18.43 -53.52
C VAL A 386 -20.29 19.11 -52.21
N GLY A 387 -20.31 20.44 -52.14
CA GLY A 387 -20.05 21.17 -50.89
C GLY A 387 -21.04 20.80 -49.78
N VAL A 388 -22.34 20.72 -50.10
CA VAL A 388 -23.38 20.32 -49.13
C VAL A 388 -23.24 18.85 -48.72
N ALA A 389 -22.95 17.94 -49.66
CA ALA A 389 -22.73 16.52 -49.34
C ALA A 389 -21.50 16.31 -48.44
N VAL A 390 -20.44 17.09 -48.62
CA VAL A 390 -19.24 17.04 -47.76
C VAL A 390 -19.56 17.53 -46.35
N VAL A 391 -20.33 18.61 -46.19
CA VAL A 391 -20.72 19.11 -44.87
C VAL A 391 -21.57 18.07 -44.12
N VAL A 392 -22.55 17.46 -44.79
CA VAL A 392 -23.40 16.43 -44.18
C VAL A 392 -22.61 15.17 -43.82
N LEU A 393 -21.69 14.71 -44.68
CA LEU A 393 -20.83 13.55 -44.38
C LEU A 393 -19.85 13.83 -43.23
N VAL A 394 -19.32 15.05 -43.13
CA VAL A 394 -18.47 15.47 -42.00
C VAL A 394 -19.28 15.53 -40.72
N GLU A 395 -20.49 16.10 -40.72
CA GLU A 395 -21.36 16.12 -39.53
C GLU A 395 -21.77 14.71 -39.09
N VAL A 396 -22.16 13.83 -40.02
CA VAL A 396 -22.52 12.44 -39.72
C VAL A 396 -21.30 11.65 -39.23
N ALA A 397 -20.12 11.87 -39.82
CA ALA A 397 -18.88 11.25 -39.34
C ALA A 397 -18.47 11.76 -37.96
N VAL A 398 -18.62 13.06 -37.68
CA VAL A 398 -18.39 13.63 -36.35
C VAL A 398 -19.39 13.04 -35.34
N LEU A 399 -20.67 12.92 -35.70
CA LEU A 399 -21.68 12.30 -34.85
C LEU A 399 -21.39 10.82 -34.59
N ALA A 400 -20.96 10.07 -35.61
CA ALA A 400 -20.54 8.67 -35.49
C ALA A 400 -19.27 8.51 -34.65
N VAL A 401 -18.30 9.42 -34.76
CA VAL A 401 -17.06 9.42 -33.94
C VAL A 401 -17.36 9.77 -32.48
N VAL A 402 -18.30 10.69 -32.21
CA VAL A 402 -18.80 10.98 -30.86
C VAL A 402 -19.50 9.76 -30.25
N LEU A 403 -20.19 8.94 -31.06
CA LEU A 403 -20.84 7.71 -30.61
C LEU A 403 -19.85 6.53 -30.40
N VAL A 404 -18.72 6.49 -31.12
CA VAL A 404 -17.72 5.41 -31.04
C VAL A 404 -16.61 5.69 -30.00
N GLY A 405 -16.42 6.94 -29.60
CA GLY A 405 -15.49 7.35 -28.55
C GLY A 405 -15.99 7.05 -27.13
N VAL A 406 -16.25 5.78 -26.79
CA VAL A 406 -16.51 5.38 -25.40
C VAL A 406 -15.20 5.48 -24.62
N ALA A 407 -14.94 6.63 -24.00
CA ALA A 407 -13.99 6.70 -22.91
C ALA A 407 -14.46 5.71 -21.84
N VAL A 408 -13.66 4.69 -21.55
CA VAL A 408 -13.95 3.78 -20.43
C VAL A 408 -13.70 4.56 -19.15
N GLU A 409 -14.75 5.14 -18.58
CA GLU A 409 -14.69 5.71 -17.24
C GLU A 409 -14.60 4.54 -16.25
N CYS A 410 -13.37 4.20 -15.85
CA CYS A 410 -13.09 3.06 -14.98
C CYS A 410 -13.71 3.17 -13.58
N ILE A 411 -13.99 4.40 -13.14
CA ILE A 411 -14.50 4.68 -11.81
C ILE A 411 -15.15 6.07 -11.76
N THR A 412 -16.24 6.20 -11.02
CA THR A 412 -16.87 7.50 -10.77
C THR A 412 -16.16 8.28 -9.66
N LYS A 413 -16.26 9.61 -9.67
CA LYS A 413 -15.67 10.46 -8.61
C LYS A 413 -16.22 10.14 -7.20
N LEU A 414 -17.49 9.72 -7.11
CA LEU A 414 -18.08 9.27 -5.85
C LEU A 414 -17.40 7.99 -5.33
N GLU A 415 -17.14 7.03 -6.20
CA GLU A 415 -16.43 5.80 -5.83
C GLU A 415 -14.97 6.07 -5.45
N VAL A 416 -14.31 7.04 -6.08
CA VAL A 416 -12.97 7.51 -5.68
C VAL A 416 -13.01 7.97 -4.22
N VAL A 417 -13.93 8.87 -3.87
CA VAL A 417 -14.09 9.37 -2.50
C VAL A 417 -14.42 8.23 -1.52
N ARG A 418 -15.34 7.33 -1.87
CA ARG A 418 -15.69 6.17 -1.01
C ARG A 418 -14.52 5.23 -0.77
N ARG A 419 -13.68 4.98 -1.79
CA ARG A 419 -12.47 4.16 -1.64
C ARG A 419 -11.41 4.84 -0.79
N ILE A 420 -11.19 6.15 -0.95
CA ILE A 420 -10.28 6.92 -0.10
C ILE A 420 -10.75 6.86 1.35
N TRP A 421 -12.06 7.08 1.59
CA TRP A 421 -12.67 6.97 2.90
C TRP A 421 -12.44 5.59 3.51
N ARG A 422 -12.75 4.53 2.75
CA ARG A 422 -12.60 3.15 3.22
C ARG A 422 -11.13 2.79 3.47
N LYS A 423 -10.21 3.25 2.62
CA LYS A 423 -8.74 3.10 2.83
C LYS A 423 -8.32 3.68 4.18
N LEU A 424 -8.79 4.89 4.52
CA LEU A 424 -8.48 5.53 5.79
C LEU A 424 -9.10 4.80 6.99
N GLN A 425 -10.30 4.24 6.82
CA GLN A 425 -10.90 3.38 7.84
C GLN A 425 -10.08 2.09 8.05
N ILE A 426 -9.74 1.35 6.99
CA ILE A 426 -8.94 0.11 7.10
C ILE A 426 -7.56 0.39 7.72
N ARG A 427 -6.98 1.58 7.48
CA ARG A 427 -5.70 1.98 8.08
C ARG A 427 -5.83 2.46 9.54
N GLY A 428 -7.06 2.73 10.00
CA GLY A 428 -7.38 3.20 11.35
C GLY A 428 -7.14 4.68 11.57
N PHE A 429 -7.29 5.51 10.54
CA PHE A 429 -7.26 6.98 10.66
C PHE A 429 -8.65 7.61 10.75
N VAL A 430 -9.66 6.91 10.24
CA VAL A 430 -11.07 7.31 10.33
C VAL A 430 -11.84 6.17 11.00
N SER A 431 -12.64 6.48 12.00
CA SER A 431 -13.47 5.49 12.70
C SER A 431 -14.57 4.97 11.77
N TRP A 432 -14.91 3.69 11.89
CA TRP A 432 -16.06 3.10 11.18
C TRP A 432 -17.39 3.80 11.52
N ARG A 433 -17.49 4.43 12.70
CA ARG A 433 -18.66 5.20 13.15
C ARG A 433 -18.87 6.49 12.37
N VAL A 434 -17.81 7.01 11.76
CA VAL A 434 -17.83 8.27 11.02
C VAL A 434 -18.11 7.93 9.55
N LYS A 435 -19.25 8.41 9.04
CA LYS A 435 -19.77 8.03 7.72
C LYS A 435 -19.59 9.15 6.70
N PRO A 436 -19.46 8.82 5.39
CA PRO A 436 -19.42 9.83 4.34
C PRO A 436 -20.66 10.73 4.33
N SER A 437 -21.83 10.19 4.70
CA SER A 437 -23.10 10.94 4.80
C SER A 437 -23.05 12.07 5.82
N ASP A 438 -22.26 11.93 6.89
CA ASP A 438 -22.13 12.94 7.96
C ASP A 438 -21.45 14.23 7.46
N PHE A 439 -20.89 14.20 6.25
CA PHE A 439 -20.18 15.28 5.58
C PHE A 439 -20.81 15.66 4.23
N ASN A 440 -22.05 15.23 3.99
CA ASN A 440 -22.76 15.45 2.72
C ASN A 440 -21.96 14.96 1.50
N LEU A 441 -21.26 13.83 1.59
CA LEU A 441 -20.52 13.24 0.46
C LEU A 441 -21.44 12.40 -0.43
N ASP A 442 -22.35 13.08 -1.14
CA ASP A 442 -23.24 12.50 -2.15
C ASP A 442 -22.73 12.73 -3.58
N HIS A 443 -23.44 12.17 -4.56
CA HIS A 443 -23.04 12.29 -5.97
C HIS A 443 -22.94 13.74 -6.46
N ARG A 444 -23.85 14.62 -6.04
CA ARG A 444 -23.90 16.02 -6.50
C ARG A 444 -22.80 16.85 -5.85
N SER A 445 -22.60 16.70 -4.55
CA SER A 445 -21.59 17.45 -3.81
C SER A 445 -20.16 17.08 -4.22
N VAL A 446 -19.91 15.79 -4.45
CA VAL A 446 -18.57 15.28 -4.83
C VAL A 446 -18.20 15.67 -6.26
N LEU A 447 -19.19 15.81 -7.17
CA LEU A 447 -18.95 16.10 -8.59
C LEU A 447 -18.04 17.33 -8.79
N HIS A 448 -18.23 18.39 -7.99
CA HIS A 448 -17.46 19.64 -8.08
C HIS A 448 -16.38 19.78 -7.01
N MET A 449 -16.21 18.80 -6.12
CA MET A 449 -15.22 18.85 -5.03
C MET A 449 -13.78 18.70 -5.55
N ASP A 450 -12.86 19.57 -5.15
CA ASP A 450 -11.44 19.42 -5.44
C ASP A 450 -10.70 18.66 -4.33
N GLY A 451 -9.43 18.31 -4.59
CA GLY A 451 -8.59 17.60 -3.62
C GLY A 451 -8.46 18.34 -2.28
N PRO A 452 -8.10 19.63 -2.26
CA PRO A 452 -8.02 20.41 -1.02
C PRO A 452 -9.32 20.46 -0.21
N ALA A 453 -10.48 20.56 -0.85
CA ALA A 453 -11.76 20.48 -0.16
C ALA A 453 -11.97 19.10 0.49
N LEU A 454 -11.65 18.01 -0.22
CA LEU A 454 -11.74 16.65 0.33
C LEU A 454 -10.77 16.43 1.50
N ILE A 455 -9.54 16.95 1.42
CA ILE A 455 -8.56 16.86 2.52
C ILE A 455 -9.13 17.50 3.79
N LYS A 456 -9.74 18.68 3.69
CA LYS A 456 -10.37 19.35 4.85
C LYS A 456 -11.48 18.49 5.48
N VAL A 457 -12.30 17.85 4.65
CA VAL A 457 -13.35 16.92 5.12
C VAL A 457 -12.74 15.73 5.85
N LEU A 458 -11.71 15.10 5.27
CA LEU A 458 -11.04 13.92 5.84
C LEU A 458 -10.29 14.24 7.14
N VAL A 459 -9.68 15.43 7.25
CA VAL A 459 -9.06 15.91 8.49
C VAL A 459 -10.11 16.08 9.59
N SER A 460 -11.30 16.61 9.25
CA SER A 460 -12.42 16.70 10.19
C SER A 460 -12.99 15.32 10.58
N ALA A 461 -13.00 14.36 9.65
CA ALA A 461 -13.40 12.98 9.97
C ALA A 461 -12.39 12.28 10.91
N ASN A 462 -11.10 12.52 10.71
CA ASN A 462 -10.03 12.03 11.58
C ASN A 462 -10.11 12.64 12.97
N SER A 463 -10.35 13.96 13.10
CA SER A 463 -10.48 14.59 14.43
C SER A 463 -11.65 14.04 15.26
N LYS A 464 -12.70 13.52 14.60
CA LYS A 464 -13.82 12.79 15.23
C LYS A 464 -13.50 11.33 15.59
N SER A 465 -12.30 10.84 15.27
CA SER A 465 -11.88 9.44 15.40
C SER A 465 -10.89 9.25 16.56
N SER A 466 -11.31 9.53 17.80
CA SER A 466 -10.42 9.57 18.97
C SER A 466 -10.19 8.21 19.66
N ASN A 467 -11.08 7.23 19.50
CA ASN A 467 -11.00 5.94 20.20
C ASN A 467 -9.93 5.02 19.59
N LYS A 468 -8.69 5.12 20.07
CA LYS A 468 -7.55 4.31 19.60
C LYS A 468 -7.77 2.80 19.72
N THR A 469 -8.49 2.33 20.75
CA THR A 469 -8.76 0.90 20.96
C THR A 469 -9.68 0.36 19.86
N GLU A 470 -10.74 1.09 19.53
CA GLU A 470 -11.66 0.73 18.46
C GLU A 470 -11.01 0.84 17.07
N LEU A 471 -10.15 1.84 16.85
CA LEU A 471 -9.34 1.95 15.63
C LEU A 471 -8.38 0.76 15.46
N LYS A 472 -7.78 0.26 16.55
CA LYS A 472 -6.98 -0.98 16.51
C LYS A 472 -7.85 -2.19 16.20
N LEU A 473 -9.06 -2.27 16.78
CA LEU A 473 -9.99 -3.37 16.55
C LEU A 473 -10.45 -3.43 15.10
N GLN A 474 -10.85 -2.31 14.49
CA GLN A 474 -11.30 -2.29 13.10
C GLN A 474 -10.18 -2.69 12.12
N LYS A 475 -8.93 -2.27 12.37
CA LYS A 475 -7.77 -2.71 11.58
C LYS A 475 -7.60 -4.24 11.65
N LYS A 476 -7.73 -4.80 12.85
CA LYS A 476 -7.67 -6.26 13.07
C LYS A 476 -8.84 -6.97 12.37
N GLN A 477 -10.03 -6.41 12.39
CA GLN A 477 -11.21 -6.97 11.73
C GLN A 477 -11.05 -6.96 10.20
N ALA A 478 -10.57 -5.87 9.61
CA ALA A 478 -10.28 -5.82 8.17
C ALA A 478 -9.23 -6.85 7.76
N LEU A 479 -8.20 -7.06 8.58
CA LEU A 479 -7.21 -8.11 8.38
C LEU A 479 -7.86 -9.50 8.38
N LYS A 480 -8.63 -9.82 9.43
CA LYS A 480 -9.33 -11.11 9.52
C LYS A 480 -10.26 -11.33 8.34
N GLU A 481 -11.06 -10.33 7.96
CA GLU A 481 -12.03 -10.45 6.86
C GLU A 481 -11.33 -10.68 5.52
N ALA A 482 -10.22 -9.98 5.24
CA ALA A 482 -9.42 -10.21 4.05
C ALA A 482 -8.89 -11.66 3.98
N TYR A 483 -8.30 -12.15 5.07
CA TYR A 483 -7.72 -13.48 5.12
C TYR A 483 -8.76 -14.61 5.16
N ASN A 484 -9.97 -14.35 5.66
CA ASN A 484 -11.07 -15.30 5.61
C ASN A 484 -11.61 -15.52 4.18
N MET A 485 -11.26 -14.65 3.22
CA MET A 485 -11.57 -14.85 1.80
C MET A 485 -10.63 -15.86 1.13
N LEU A 486 -9.48 -16.17 1.73
CA LEU A 486 -8.48 -17.05 1.14
C LEU A 486 -8.86 -18.53 1.28
N GLN A 487 -8.32 -19.32 0.36
CA GLN A 487 -8.37 -20.78 0.40
C GLN A 487 -7.12 -21.36 1.08
N VAL A 488 -7.17 -22.64 1.47
CA VAL A 488 -6.10 -23.30 2.25
C VAL A 488 -4.77 -23.34 1.47
N ASP A 489 -4.83 -23.55 0.16
CA ASP A 489 -3.67 -23.51 -0.74
C ASP A 489 -2.98 -22.14 -0.73
N GLN A 490 -3.75 -21.05 -0.76
CA GLN A 490 -3.22 -19.69 -0.72
C GLN A 490 -2.51 -19.37 0.61
N PHE A 491 -2.99 -19.92 1.75
CA PHE A 491 -2.25 -19.84 3.01
C PHE A 491 -0.93 -20.61 2.97
N GLY A 492 -0.90 -21.76 2.30
CA GLY A 492 0.31 -22.52 2.03
C GLY A 492 1.33 -21.71 1.22
N GLU A 493 0.88 -21.06 0.14
CA GLU A 493 1.74 -20.22 -0.71
C GLU A 493 2.38 -19.05 0.06
N ILE A 494 1.61 -18.38 0.92
CA ILE A 494 2.15 -17.30 1.78
C ILE A 494 3.16 -17.88 2.77
N SER A 495 2.81 -18.99 3.42
CA SER A 495 3.66 -19.64 4.42
C SER A 495 5.00 -20.10 3.83
N GLU A 496 5.00 -20.58 2.60
CA GLU A 496 6.20 -20.98 1.87
C GLU A 496 7.02 -19.75 1.46
N THR A 497 6.37 -18.77 0.83
CA THR A 497 7.03 -17.57 0.28
C THR A 497 7.67 -16.70 1.36
N PHE A 498 7.00 -16.52 2.50
CA PHE A 498 7.45 -15.67 3.61
C PHE A 498 7.97 -16.48 4.81
N GLY A 499 8.09 -17.81 4.68
CA GLY A 499 8.59 -18.72 5.71
C GLY A 499 9.86 -18.23 6.43
N PRO A 500 10.90 -17.81 5.70
CA PRO A 500 12.10 -17.24 6.32
C PRO A 500 11.83 -15.96 7.12
N ASP A 501 10.97 -15.05 6.64
CA ASP A 501 10.62 -13.82 7.36
C ASP A 501 9.94 -14.14 8.70
N PHE A 502 9.01 -15.11 8.71
CA PHE A 502 8.34 -15.51 9.95
C PHE A 502 9.34 -15.98 11.00
N ARG A 503 10.32 -16.82 10.60
CA ARG A 503 11.35 -17.34 11.52
C ARG A 503 12.35 -16.28 11.96
N LEU A 504 12.87 -15.49 11.02
CA LEU A 504 13.89 -14.48 11.30
C LEU A 504 13.40 -13.45 12.32
N PHE A 505 12.13 -13.05 12.19
CA PHE A 505 11.57 -11.94 12.94
C PHE A 505 10.56 -12.36 14.03
N GLY A 506 10.46 -13.67 14.32
CA GLY A 506 9.62 -14.17 15.40
C GLY A 506 8.11 -13.94 15.19
N PHE A 507 7.64 -13.95 13.94
CA PHE A 507 6.22 -13.85 13.63
C PHE A 507 5.56 -15.23 13.55
N GLU A 508 4.28 -15.31 13.91
CA GLU A 508 3.49 -16.54 13.77
C GLU A 508 3.26 -16.85 12.27
N GLN A 509 3.79 -17.97 11.78
CA GLN A 509 3.59 -18.40 10.40
C GLN A 509 2.12 -18.71 10.10
N ARG A 510 1.39 -19.25 11.09
CA ARG A 510 -0.05 -19.48 11.03
C ARG A 510 -0.70 -18.89 12.28
N PRO A 511 -1.09 -17.61 12.26
CA PRO A 511 -1.68 -16.98 13.40
C PRO A 511 -2.93 -17.72 13.87
N LYS A 512 -3.07 -17.95 15.18
CA LYS A 512 -4.30 -18.57 15.75
C LYS A 512 -5.55 -17.83 15.32
N ALA A 513 -5.42 -16.52 15.11
CA ALA A 513 -6.47 -15.67 14.57
C ALA A 513 -7.04 -16.13 13.22
N PHE A 514 -6.38 -17.03 12.49
CA PHE A 514 -6.84 -17.61 11.22
C PHE A 514 -7.21 -19.11 11.33
N GLU A 515 -6.85 -19.79 12.42
CA GLU A 515 -7.08 -21.23 12.61
C GLU A 515 -8.51 -21.58 13.05
N TYR A 516 -9.20 -20.66 13.73
CA TYR A 516 -10.53 -20.91 14.34
C TYR A 516 -11.72 -20.61 13.44
N PHE A 517 -11.52 -20.26 12.16
CA PHE A 517 -12.65 -19.96 11.27
C PHE A 517 -13.21 -21.24 10.66
N SER A 518 -14.09 -21.89 11.41
CA SER A 518 -15.31 -22.42 10.79
C SER A 518 -15.90 -21.26 9.99
N LYS A 519 -15.95 -21.36 8.65
CA LYS A 519 -16.53 -20.31 7.79
C LYS A 519 -17.97 -19.97 8.20
N ALA A 520 -18.64 -20.84 8.97
CA ALA A 520 -20.00 -20.64 9.46
C ALA A 520 -20.12 -19.63 10.61
N ASP A 521 -19.07 -19.40 11.40
CA ASP A 521 -19.12 -18.56 12.62
C ASP A 521 -18.44 -17.19 12.46
N PHE A 522 -17.86 -16.90 11.28
CA PHE A 522 -17.18 -15.63 11.05
C PHE A 522 -18.17 -14.48 10.81
N VAL A 523 -18.05 -13.42 11.60
CA VAL A 523 -18.83 -12.18 11.43
C VAL A 523 -18.22 -11.34 10.31
N TYR A 524 -18.84 -11.38 9.13
CA TYR A 524 -18.52 -10.47 8.03
C TYR A 524 -19.08 -9.07 8.31
N THR A 525 -18.21 -8.07 8.22
CA THR A 525 -18.54 -6.66 8.45
C THR A 525 -18.56 -5.83 7.17
N GLY A 526 -18.08 -6.41 6.06
CA GLY A 526 -17.96 -5.74 4.76
C GLY A 526 -16.77 -4.79 4.72
N ALA A 527 -15.68 -5.08 5.45
CA ALA A 527 -14.48 -4.25 5.55
C ALA A 527 -13.87 -3.88 4.18
N LEU A 528 -13.88 -4.81 3.22
CA LEU A 528 -13.36 -4.59 1.86
C LEU A 528 -14.44 -4.17 0.85
N ASP A 529 -15.71 -4.07 1.25
CA ASP A 529 -16.79 -3.52 0.44
C ASP A 529 -16.93 -2.01 0.68
N PHE A 530 -16.35 -1.20 -0.19
CA PHE A 530 -16.43 0.26 -0.14
C PHE A 530 -17.72 0.82 -0.77
N THR A 531 -18.59 -0.02 -1.32
CA THR A 531 -19.85 0.43 -1.94
C THR A 531 -20.90 0.78 -0.88
N LYS A 532 -20.72 0.26 0.34
CA LYS A 532 -21.59 0.46 1.51
C LYS A 532 -20.80 1.02 2.68
N ASP A 533 -21.51 1.52 3.69
CA ASP A 533 -20.91 1.88 4.97
C ASP A 533 -20.40 0.64 5.70
N TRP A 534 -19.31 0.79 6.44
CA TRP A 534 -18.77 -0.30 7.26
C TRP A 534 -19.56 -0.41 8.55
N ASN A 535 -20.09 -1.60 8.86
CA ASN A 535 -20.78 -1.85 10.12
C ASN A 535 -19.99 -2.87 10.96
N MET A 536 -19.49 -2.42 12.12
CA MET A 536 -18.81 -3.28 13.10
C MET A 536 -19.62 -3.60 14.36
N GLU A 537 -20.92 -3.25 14.41
CA GLU A 537 -21.78 -3.46 15.60
C GLU A 537 -21.82 -4.90 16.07
N LYS A 538 -21.70 -5.88 15.16
CA LYS A 538 -21.70 -7.31 15.50
C LYS A 538 -20.36 -7.83 16.05
N VAL A 539 -19.29 -7.04 15.96
CA VAL A 539 -17.93 -7.39 16.40
C VAL A 539 -17.59 -6.76 17.75
N LEU A 540 -18.20 -5.62 18.05
CA LEU A 540 -18.15 -4.95 19.35
C LEU A 540 -19.12 -5.61 20.33
#